data_AF-B6DX32-F1
#
_entry.id   AF-B6DX32-F1
#
_cell.length_a   1.000
_cell.length_b   1.000
_cell.length_c   1.000
_cell.angle_alpha   90.00
_cell.angle_beta   90.00
_cell.angle_gamma   90.00
#
_symmetry.space_group_name_H-M   'P 1'
#
loop_
_entity.id
_entity.type
_entity.pdbx_description
1 polymer ?
#
loop_
_entity_poly.entity_id
_entity_poly.type
_entity_poly.pdbx_seq_one_letter_code
_entity_poly.pdbx_strand_id
1 'polypeptide(L)'
;MRNLLIIVCIHLILLLVHFTDAFAGTVRPFFTTLPVPGRNVPIMRLFENYAASCRPKSKKDFNVDQLANLLQSLQMDEVATKAYNSLFFSMADMQIEKFMGKWYTVVDSKEVHKEDCSIFYFDMVLQTPYTATFTSKQYGVINNDVVTNEGYGSMVGPEPGAVLITTGSERDQCPFFPVRIGGLSDEGEYQYMILSTPLKYPTMVLTR
;
A
#
# COMPACT_ATOMS: atom_id res chain seq x y z
N MET A 1 4.87 54.94 -30.46
CA MET A 1 5.80 53.81 -30.21
C MET A 1 5.58 53.13 -28.86
N ARG A 2 5.32 53.85 -27.75
CA ARG A 2 5.13 53.25 -26.42
C ARG A 2 3.93 52.29 -26.29
N ASN A 3 2.81 52.59 -26.96
CA ASN A 3 1.60 51.75 -26.90
C ASN A 3 1.72 50.44 -27.71
N LEU A 4 2.58 50.40 -28.72
CA LEU A 4 2.79 49.19 -29.54
C LEU A 4 3.59 48.13 -28.75
N LEU A 5 4.57 48.58 -27.96
CA LEU A 5 5.40 47.70 -27.12
C LEU A 5 4.57 47.01 -26.03
N ILE A 6 3.61 47.74 -25.43
CA ILE A 6 2.73 47.22 -24.38
C ILE A 6 1.80 46.12 -24.92
N ILE A 7 1.27 46.30 -26.13
CA ILE A 7 0.39 45.31 -26.77
C ILE A 7 1.15 44.02 -27.09
N VAL A 8 2.40 44.13 -27.57
CA VAL A 8 3.25 42.97 -27.85
C VAL A 8 3.62 42.22 -26.56
N CYS A 9 3.93 42.92 -25.47
CA CYS A 9 4.20 42.29 -24.18
C CYS A 9 2.96 41.56 -23.62
N ILE A 10 1.77 42.14 -23.75
CA ILE A 10 0.52 41.49 -23.32
C ILE A 10 0.26 40.21 -24.12
N HIS A 11 0.49 40.22 -25.43
CA HIS A 11 0.34 39.02 -26.27
C HIS A 11 1.38 37.94 -25.93
N LEU A 12 2.61 38.32 -25.59
CA LEU A 12 3.64 37.37 -25.18
C LEU A 12 3.32 36.70 -23.83
N ILE A 13 2.75 37.46 -22.89
CA ILE A 13 2.31 36.94 -21.58
C ILE A 13 1.11 36.00 -21.76
N LEU A 14 0.13 36.35 -22.60
CA LEU A 14 -1.01 35.47 -22.93
C LEU A 14 -0.57 34.16 -23.61
N LEU A 15 0.44 34.21 -24.48
CA LEU A 15 1.04 33.01 -25.09
C LEU A 15 1.75 32.12 -24.06
N LEU A 16 2.44 32.72 -23.07
CA LEU A 16 3.09 31.98 -21.99
C LEU A 16 2.09 31.30 -21.05
N VAL A 17 0.97 31.96 -20.73
CA VAL A 17 -0.10 31.36 -19.90
C VAL A 17 -0.80 30.21 -20.62
N HIS A 18 -1.00 30.30 -21.94
CA HIS A 18 -1.54 29.18 -22.72
C HIS A 18 -0.56 28.00 -22.87
N PHE A 19 0.75 28.24 -22.79
CA PHE A 19 1.74 27.16 -22.81
C PHE A 19 1.86 26.42 -21.47
N THR A 20 1.56 27.07 -20.33
CA THR A 20 1.60 26.41 -19.02
C THR A 20 0.42 25.47 -18.78
N ASP A 21 -0.73 25.72 -19.39
CA ASP A 21 -1.89 24.81 -19.30
C ASP A 21 -1.74 23.55 -20.18
N ALA A 22 -0.78 23.53 -21.11
CA ALA A 22 -0.47 22.35 -21.93
C ALA A 22 0.40 21.31 -21.20
N PHE A 23 0.93 21.63 -20.01
CA PHE A 23 1.72 20.73 -19.17
C PHE A 23 1.05 20.38 -17.82
N ALA A 24 -0.22 20.76 -17.63
CA ALA A 24 -1.05 20.12 -16.62
C ALA A 24 -1.49 18.76 -17.19
N GLY A 25 -0.80 17.70 -16.78
CA GLY A 25 -1.07 16.32 -17.18
C GLY A 25 -2.55 15.99 -17.05
N THR A 26 -3.26 15.98 -18.18
CA THR A 26 -4.56 15.34 -18.31
C THR A 26 -4.37 13.87 -17.97
N VAL A 27 -4.72 13.48 -16.75
CA VAL A 27 -4.99 12.09 -16.40
C VAL A 27 -6.17 11.68 -17.27
N ARG A 28 -5.88 11.03 -18.40
CA ARG A 28 -6.91 10.48 -19.27
C ARG A 28 -7.68 9.43 -18.46
N PRO A 29 -9.02 9.46 -18.47
CA PRO A 29 -9.79 8.36 -17.92
C PRO A 29 -9.54 7.14 -18.82
N PHE A 30 -8.87 6.12 -18.28
CA PHE A 30 -8.66 4.85 -18.96
C PHE A 30 -10.01 4.14 -19.08
N PHE A 31 -10.71 4.36 -20.19
CA PHE A 31 -11.82 3.51 -20.59
C PHE A 31 -11.37 2.55 -21.70
N THR A 32 -11.45 1.27 -21.33
CA THR A 32 -11.75 0.08 -22.15
C THR A 32 -10.65 -0.57 -23.03
N THR A 33 -10.38 -1.84 -22.67
CA THR A 33 -10.42 -3.04 -23.54
C THR A 33 -9.27 -3.37 -24.49
N LEU A 34 -8.01 -3.19 -24.09
CA LEU A 34 -6.90 -3.97 -24.68
C LEU A 34 -6.26 -4.82 -23.57
N PRO A 35 -6.35 -6.16 -23.64
CA PRO A 35 -5.67 -7.02 -22.68
C PRO A 35 -4.17 -6.91 -22.93
N VAL A 36 -3.47 -6.21 -22.04
CA VAL A 36 -2.00 -6.19 -22.03
C VAL A 36 -1.53 -7.61 -21.68
N PRO A 37 -0.78 -8.30 -22.56
CA PRO A 37 -0.23 -9.61 -22.24
C PRO A 37 0.68 -9.52 -21.01
N GLY A 38 0.42 -10.31 -19.97
CA GLY A 38 1.24 -10.37 -18.75
C GLY A 38 0.63 -9.77 -17.48
N ARG A 39 -0.64 -9.34 -17.49
CA ARG A 39 -1.30 -8.70 -16.32
C ARG A 39 -1.75 -9.66 -15.21
N ASN A 40 -1.98 -10.94 -15.52
CA ASN A 40 -2.48 -11.88 -14.51
C ASN A 40 -1.33 -12.66 -13.90
N VAL A 41 -0.73 -12.11 -12.84
CA VAL A 41 0.07 -12.91 -11.92
C VAL A 41 -0.90 -13.97 -11.34
N PRO A 42 -0.62 -15.27 -11.48
CA PRO A 42 -1.49 -16.29 -10.90
C PRO A 42 -1.67 -16.00 -9.41
N ILE A 43 -2.90 -16.07 -8.90
CA ILE A 43 -3.20 -15.74 -7.49
C ILE A 43 -2.31 -16.54 -6.54
N MET A 44 -1.97 -17.78 -6.90
CA MET A 44 -1.01 -18.60 -6.16
C MET A 44 0.38 -17.98 -6.05
N ARG A 45 0.88 -17.30 -7.10
CA ARG A 45 2.16 -16.57 -7.04
C ARG A 45 2.15 -15.43 -6.04
N LEU A 46 1.00 -14.79 -5.82
CA LEU A 46 0.87 -13.77 -4.78
C LEU A 46 1.11 -14.37 -3.40
N PHE A 47 0.47 -15.50 -3.10
CA PHE A 47 0.64 -16.18 -1.82
C PHE A 47 2.01 -16.83 -1.64
N GLU A 48 2.62 -17.34 -2.72
CA GLU A 48 4.02 -17.80 -2.70
C GLU A 48 4.98 -16.66 -2.38
N ASN A 49 4.84 -15.51 -3.04
CA ASN A 49 5.66 -14.33 -2.80
C ASN A 49 5.47 -13.79 -1.37
N TYR A 50 4.23 -13.81 -0.87
CA TYR A 50 3.92 -13.51 0.51
C TYR A 50 4.66 -14.44 1.48
N ALA A 51 4.54 -15.77 1.28
CA ALA A 51 5.16 -16.76 2.15
C ALA A 51 6.70 -16.62 2.14
N ALA A 52 7.28 -16.33 0.97
CA ALA A 52 8.72 -16.08 0.82
C ALA A 52 9.18 -14.76 1.48
N SER A 53 8.27 -13.82 1.73
CA SER A 53 8.58 -12.54 2.38
C SER A 53 8.53 -12.63 3.92
N CYS A 54 8.10 -13.75 4.47
CA CYS A 54 8.13 -13.98 5.92
C CYS A 54 9.57 -14.20 6.43
N ARG A 55 9.87 -13.74 7.65
CA ARG A 55 11.16 -13.95 8.30
C ARG A 55 11.40 -15.45 8.53
N PRO A 56 12.56 -16.01 8.16
CA PRO A 56 12.86 -17.42 8.41
C PRO A 56 12.97 -17.70 9.91
N LYS A 57 12.36 -18.79 10.38
CA LYS A 57 12.49 -19.25 11.78
C LYS A 57 13.14 -20.62 11.89
N SER A 58 13.84 -20.84 13.00
CA SER A 58 14.40 -22.13 13.44
C SER A 58 13.37 -23.07 14.06
N LYS A 59 12.14 -22.60 14.32
CA LYS A 59 11.01 -23.39 14.82
C LYS A 59 9.77 -23.17 13.96
N LYS A 60 9.04 -24.26 13.73
CA LYS A 60 7.71 -24.32 13.09
C LYS A 60 6.75 -23.34 13.74
N ASP A 61 6.20 -22.43 12.95
CA ASP A 61 5.26 -21.41 13.42
C ASP A 61 3.87 -21.69 12.85
N PHE A 62 2.87 -21.71 13.74
CA PHE A 62 1.54 -22.23 13.45
C PHE A 62 0.87 -21.53 12.26
N ASN A 63 1.05 -20.21 12.11
CA ASN A 63 0.44 -19.43 11.03
C ASN A 63 1.09 -19.69 9.66
N VAL A 64 2.43 -19.78 9.59
CA VAL A 64 3.13 -20.03 8.31
C VAL A 64 2.95 -21.49 7.90
N ASP A 65 2.98 -22.42 8.85
CA ASP A 65 2.70 -23.83 8.58
C ASP A 65 1.23 -24.05 8.21
N GLN A 66 0.28 -23.32 8.82
CA GLN A 66 -1.12 -23.36 8.42
C GLN A 66 -1.31 -22.74 7.03
N LEU A 67 -0.60 -21.65 6.69
CA LEU A 67 -0.60 -21.11 5.35
C LEU A 67 0.01 -22.10 4.36
N ALA A 68 1.14 -22.74 4.66
CA ALA A 68 1.76 -23.76 3.81
C ALA A 68 0.89 -25.01 3.66
N ASN A 69 0.26 -25.48 4.74
CA ASN A 69 -0.69 -26.59 4.72
C ASN A 69 -1.96 -26.22 3.96
N LEU A 70 -2.45 -24.98 4.06
CA LEU A 70 -3.52 -24.47 3.21
C LEU A 70 -3.03 -24.49 1.76
N LEU A 71 -1.94 -23.81 1.43
CA LEU A 71 -1.38 -23.78 0.07
C LEU A 71 -1.14 -25.19 -0.51
N GLN A 72 -0.83 -26.21 0.30
CA GLN A 72 -0.67 -27.60 -0.13
C GLN A 72 -1.99 -28.41 -0.21
N SER A 73 -3.00 -28.08 0.61
CA SER A 73 -4.29 -28.80 0.68
C SER A 73 -5.39 -28.20 -0.19
N LEU A 74 -5.22 -26.97 -0.64
CA LEU A 74 -6.14 -26.31 -1.55
C LEU A 74 -5.97 -26.89 -2.97
N GLN A 75 -7.04 -27.43 -3.55
CA GLN A 75 -7.10 -27.62 -5.00
C GLN A 75 -6.89 -26.24 -5.65
N MET A 76 -5.75 -26.09 -6.32
CA MET A 76 -4.85 -24.94 -6.21
C MET A 76 -5.34 -23.58 -6.72
N ASP A 77 -6.44 -23.50 -7.47
CA ASP A 77 -6.86 -22.23 -8.07
C ASP A 77 -8.19 -21.70 -7.50
N GLU A 78 -9.19 -22.55 -7.26
CA GLU A 78 -10.52 -22.09 -6.86
C GLU A 78 -10.53 -21.51 -5.44
N VAL A 79 -9.88 -22.18 -4.49
CA VAL A 79 -9.85 -21.70 -3.11
C VAL A 79 -8.92 -20.51 -2.95
N ALA A 80 -7.79 -20.49 -3.67
CA ALA A 80 -6.92 -19.33 -3.73
C ALA A 80 -7.66 -18.12 -4.31
N THR A 81 -8.44 -18.33 -5.38
CA THR A 81 -9.31 -17.30 -5.97
C THR A 81 -10.36 -16.82 -4.97
N LYS A 82 -11.01 -17.73 -4.25
CA LYS A 82 -11.99 -17.36 -3.22
C LYS A 82 -11.36 -16.60 -2.05
N ALA A 83 -10.17 -16.98 -1.61
CA ALA A 83 -9.43 -16.30 -0.57
C ALA A 83 -8.99 -14.90 -1.03
N TYR A 84 -8.41 -14.79 -2.23
CA TYR A 84 -8.05 -13.52 -2.85
C TYR A 84 -9.26 -12.60 -2.99
N ASN A 85 -10.35 -13.09 -3.57
CA ASN A 85 -11.58 -12.32 -3.67
C ASN A 85 -12.10 -11.94 -2.29
N SER A 86 -12.07 -12.82 -1.30
CA SER A 86 -12.49 -12.46 0.06
C SER A 86 -11.61 -11.40 0.72
N LEU A 87 -10.33 -11.32 0.38
CA LEU A 87 -9.37 -10.37 0.97
C LEU A 87 -9.39 -9.03 0.23
N PHE A 88 -9.56 -9.06 -1.09
CA PHE A 88 -9.34 -7.91 -1.96
C PHE A 88 -10.58 -7.48 -2.77
N PHE A 89 -11.79 -8.03 -2.50
CA PHE A 89 -13.00 -7.68 -3.27
C PHE A 89 -13.31 -6.17 -3.30
N SER A 90 -12.86 -5.43 -2.29
CA SER A 90 -13.08 -3.98 -2.15
C SER A 90 -11.81 -3.16 -2.28
N MET A 91 -10.71 -3.75 -2.75
CA MET A 91 -9.49 -2.98 -3.00
C MET A 91 -9.59 -2.21 -4.30
N ALA A 92 -9.43 -0.89 -4.22
CA ALA A 92 -9.23 -0.04 -5.38
C ALA A 92 -7.75 0.00 -5.77
N ASP A 93 -7.46 0.43 -7.00
CA ASP A 93 -6.10 0.73 -7.45
C ASP A 93 -5.45 1.75 -6.52
N MET A 94 -4.47 1.29 -5.75
CA MET A 94 -3.83 2.11 -4.72
C MET A 94 -2.75 3.00 -5.34
N GLN A 95 -2.83 4.30 -5.05
CA GLN A 95 -1.82 5.30 -5.39
C GLN A 95 -0.85 5.41 -4.22
N ILE A 96 0.33 4.82 -4.37
CA ILE A 96 1.30 4.67 -3.28
C ILE A 96 1.73 6.02 -2.67
N GLU A 97 1.74 7.08 -3.46
CA GLU A 97 2.08 8.44 -3.04
C GLU A 97 1.08 8.98 -2.03
N LYS A 98 -0.20 8.67 -2.21
CA LYS A 98 -1.30 9.10 -1.33
C LYS A 98 -1.40 8.29 -0.03
N PHE A 99 -0.67 7.17 0.03
CA PHE A 99 -0.53 6.33 1.21
C PHE A 99 0.54 6.86 2.19
N MET A 100 1.50 7.67 1.73
CA MET A 100 2.64 8.13 2.54
C MET A 100 2.25 9.10 3.67
N GLY A 101 3.06 9.16 4.72
CA GLY A 101 2.92 10.06 5.85
C GLY A 101 2.44 9.36 7.12
N LYS A 102 1.82 10.16 8.01
CA LYS A 102 1.43 9.75 9.36
C LYS A 102 0.07 9.05 9.40
N TRP A 103 -0.02 7.97 10.16
CA TRP A 103 -1.22 7.16 10.37
C TRP A 103 -1.38 6.79 11.84
N TYR A 104 -2.61 6.88 12.35
CA TYR A 104 -2.98 6.50 13.72
C TYR A 104 -3.61 5.11 13.73
N THR A 105 -3.15 4.24 14.64
CA THR A 105 -3.73 2.92 14.84
C THR A 105 -4.96 3.04 15.73
N VAL A 106 -6.15 2.83 15.14
CA VAL A 106 -7.42 2.92 15.87
C VAL A 106 -7.96 1.56 16.30
N VAL A 107 -7.61 0.50 15.56
CA VAL A 107 -7.93 -0.89 15.90
C VAL A 107 -6.67 -1.72 15.68
N ASP A 108 -6.37 -2.61 16.61
CA ASP A 108 -5.24 -3.53 16.50
C ASP A 108 -5.55 -4.84 17.24
N SER A 109 -4.89 -5.91 16.83
CA SER A 109 -4.94 -7.22 17.47
C SER A 109 -4.08 -7.21 18.74
N LYS A 110 -4.66 -6.75 19.86
CA LYS A 110 -3.96 -6.54 21.14
C LYS A 110 -3.30 -7.77 21.76
N GLU A 111 -3.65 -8.96 21.30
CA GLU A 111 -2.96 -10.19 21.67
C GLU A 111 -1.56 -10.27 21.05
N VAL A 112 -1.39 -9.72 19.85
CA VAL A 112 -0.11 -9.63 19.13
C VAL A 112 0.62 -8.35 19.49
N HIS A 113 -0.01 -7.19 19.32
CA HIS A 113 0.61 -5.88 19.60
C HIS A 113 0.18 -5.36 20.96
N LYS A 114 1.15 -5.02 21.83
CA LYS A 114 0.86 -4.55 23.20
C LYS A 114 0.99 -3.03 23.32
N GLU A 115 1.44 -2.38 22.25
CA GLU A 115 1.62 -0.96 22.13
C GLU A 115 0.28 -0.22 22.21
N ASP A 116 0.22 0.77 23.07
CA ASP A 116 -0.85 1.76 23.13
C ASP A 116 -0.47 3.01 22.35
N CYS A 117 -1.48 3.73 21.85
CA CYS A 117 -1.31 4.97 21.08
C CYS A 117 -0.33 4.83 19.89
N SER A 118 -0.43 3.72 19.16
CA SER A 118 0.48 3.42 18.04
C SER A 118 0.27 4.35 16.84
N ILE A 119 1.36 4.94 16.37
CA ILE A 119 1.40 5.84 15.20
C ILE A 119 2.43 5.30 14.21
N PHE A 120 2.04 5.16 12.95
CA PHE A 120 2.93 4.80 11.85
C PHE A 120 3.29 6.02 11.02
N TYR A 121 4.53 6.07 10.55
CA TYR A 121 5.02 6.97 9.51
C TYR A 121 5.51 6.13 8.36
N PHE A 122 5.00 6.39 7.16
CA PHE A 122 5.49 5.77 5.93
C PHE A 122 6.14 6.83 5.05
N ASP A 123 7.43 6.67 4.76
CA ASP A 123 8.16 7.64 3.93
C ASP A 123 8.71 6.96 2.67
N MET A 124 8.45 7.58 1.52
CA MET A 124 8.90 7.09 0.24
C MET A 124 10.43 7.11 0.16
N VAL A 125 11.04 5.98 -0.20
CA VAL A 125 12.50 5.88 -0.43
C VAL A 125 12.80 5.93 -1.92
N LEU A 126 12.11 5.09 -2.69
CA LEU A 126 12.30 4.98 -4.13
C LEU A 126 10.99 4.63 -4.79
N GLN A 127 10.71 5.28 -5.92
CA GLN A 127 9.58 4.96 -6.76
C GLN A 127 9.97 4.90 -8.22
N THR A 128 9.49 3.87 -8.90
CA THR A 128 9.55 3.67 -10.35
C THR A 128 8.13 3.48 -10.90
N PRO A 129 7.92 3.44 -12.22
CA PRO A 129 6.60 3.18 -12.79
C PRO A 129 5.97 1.83 -12.38
N TYR A 130 6.78 0.86 -11.92
CA TYR A 130 6.31 -0.50 -11.62
C TYR A 130 6.62 -0.95 -10.19
N THR A 131 7.44 -0.22 -9.46
CA THR A 131 7.85 -0.61 -8.11
C THR A 131 7.94 0.60 -7.20
N ALA A 132 7.71 0.39 -5.92
CA ALA A 132 8.01 1.38 -4.89
C ALA A 132 8.62 0.71 -3.67
N THR A 133 9.47 1.43 -2.95
CA THR A 133 10.02 1.04 -1.66
C THR A 133 9.88 2.23 -0.72
N PHE A 134 9.44 1.96 0.51
CA PHE A 134 9.23 2.98 1.54
C PHE A 134 9.66 2.46 2.91
N THR A 135 9.94 3.36 3.84
CA THR A 135 10.18 3.01 5.24
C THR A 135 8.86 2.90 5.99
N SER A 136 8.84 2.12 7.06
CA SER A 136 7.74 2.06 8.02
C SER A 136 8.29 2.32 9.40
N LYS A 137 7.90 3.40 10.05
CA LYS A 137 8.32 3.72 11.42
C LYS A 137 7.13 3.80 12.34
N GLN A 138 7.06 2.90 13.31
CA GLN A 138 6.02 2.89 14.32
C GLN A 138 6.55 3.48 15.62
N TYR A 139 5.76 4.35 16.24
CA TYR A 139 5.92 4.76 17.64
C TYR A 139 4.73 4.25 18.43
N GLY A 140 4.95 3.81 19.65
CA GLY A 140 3.88 3.41 20.57
C GLY A 140 4.35 3.48 22.01
N VAL A 141 3.46 3.16 22.94
CA VAL A 141 3.75 3.13 24.37
C VAL A 141 3.53 1.73 24.92
N ILE A 142 4.51 1.18 25.63
CA ILE A 142 4.38 -0.07 26.38
C ILE A 142 4.82 0.22 27.81
N ASN A 143 3.98 -0.09 28.80
CA ASN A 143 4.30 0.11 30.22
C ASN A 143 4.82 1.53 30.55
N ASN A 144 4.26 2.54 29.89
CA ASN A 144 4.63 3.96 30.03
C ASN A 144 5.98 4.37 29.40
N ASP A 145 6.64 3.46 28.68
CA ASP A 145 7.84 3.73 27.90
C ASP A 145 7.51 3.86 26.41
N VAL A 146 8.16 4.81 25.74
CA VAL A 146 8.03 4.97 24.28
C VAL A 146 8.88 3.91 23.59
N VAL A 147 8.23 3.09 22.78
CA VAL A 147 8.87 2.09 21.93
C VAL A 147 8.83 2.52 20.47
N THR A 148 9.82 2.11 19.70
CA THR A 148 9.92 2.40 18.27
C THR A 148 10.21 1.11 17.52
N ASN A 149 9.42 0.82 16.49
CA ASN A 149 9.67 -0.28 15.56
C ASN A 149 9.99 0.29 14.19
N GLU A 150 11.06 -0.19 13.57
CA GLU A 150 11.49 0.23 12.25
C GLU A 150 11.40 -0.94 11.27
N GLY A 151 10.70 -0.71 10.18
CA GLY A 151 10.53 -1.65 9.09
C GLY A 151 10.50 -0.95 7.75
N TYR A 152 10.00 -1.65 6.75
CA TYR A 152 9.99 -1.20 5.37
C TYR A 152 8.78 -1.79 4.66
N GLY A 153 8.40 -1.18 3.55
CA GLY A 153 7.43 -1.75 2.64
C GLY A 153 7.86 -1.63 1.20
N SER A 154 7.23 -2.45 0.37
CA SER A 154 7.47 -2.47 -1.06
C SER A 154 6.18 -2.70 -1.82
N MET A 155 6.15 -2.22 -3.06
CA MET A 155 5.09 -2.44 -4.04
C MET A 155 5.71 -3.00 -5.31
N VAL A 156 5.09 -4.03 -5.90
CA VAL A 156 5.50 -4.59 -7.20
C VAL A 156 4.29 -4.77 -8.12
N GLY A 157 4.20 -3.93 -9.13
CA GLY A 157 3.09 -3.90 -10.07
C GLY A 157 1.84 -3.22 -9.51
N PRO A 158 0.77 -3.10 -10.32
CA PRO A 158 -0.45 -2.38 -9.95
C PRO A 158 -1.48 -3.24 -9.22
N GLU A 159 -1.20 -4.53 -9.01
CA GLU A 159 -2.20 -5.51 -8.55
C GLU A 159 -2.54 -5.35 -7.06
N PRO A 160 -3.81 -5.58 -6.64
CA PRO A 160 -4.16 -5.68 -5.23
C PRO A 160 -3.33 -6.77 -4.52
N GLY A 161 -2.77 -6.43 -3.36
CA GLY A 161 -1.85 -7.31 -2.62
C GLY A 161 -0.39 -7.20 -3.05
N ALA A 162 -0.06 -6.38 -4.05
CA ALA A 162 1.32 -6.08 -4.44
C ALA A 162 2.10 -5.29 -3.38
N VAL A 163 1.39 -4.66 -2.44
CA VAL A 163 2.00 -3.86 -1.38
C VAL A 163 2.16 -4.68 -0.11
N LEU A 164 3.41 -4.87 0.29
CA LEU A 164 3.80 -5.59 1.48
C LEU A 164 4.45 -4.60 2.46
N ILE A 165 4.00 -4.63 3.71
CA ILE A 165 4.42 -3.73 4.78
C ILE A 165 4.96 -4.57 5.93
N THR A 166 6.24 -4.39 6.24
CA THR A 166 6.86 -4.91 7.46
C THR A 166 6.90 -3.78 8.48
N THR A 167 6.22 -3.96 9.61
CA THR A 167 6.12 -2.94 10.69
C THR A 167 7.44 -2.73 11.45
N GLY A 168 8.31 -3.74 11.43
CA GLY A 168 9.53 -3.79 12.25
C GLY A 168 9.37 -4.55 13.56
N SER A 169 8.14 -4.74 14.04
CA SER A 169 7.84 -5.48 15.28
C SER A 169 8.44 -6.89 15.24
N GLU A 170 9.00 -7.35 16.37
CA GLU A 170 9.52 -8.72 16.50
C GLU A 170 8.42 -9.78 16.48
N ARG A 171 7.19 -9.38 16.82
CA ARG A 171 6.02 -10.27 16.85
C ARG A 171 5.43 -10.49 15.45
N ASP A 172 5.75 -9.59 14.54
CA ASP A 172 5.38 -9.69 13.14
C ASP A 172 6.41 -10.53 12.38
N GLN A 173 5.96 -11.70 11.95
CA GLN A 173 6.79 -12.66 11.22
C GLN A 173 6.66 -12.48 9.72
N CYS A 174 5.50 -12.05 9.26
CA CYS A 174 5.17 -11.87 7.87
C CYS A 174 4.72 -10.43 7.64
N PRO A 175 4.88 -9.90 6.41
CA PRO A 175 4.37 -8.59 6.09
C PRO A 175 2.84 -8.56 6.18
N PHE A 176 2.31 -7.36 6.33
CA PHE A 176 0.90 -7.03 6.12
C PHE A 176 0.70 -6.53 4.70
N PHE A 177 -0.52 -6.63 4.19
CA PHE A 177 -0.94 -5.91 3.01
C PHE A 177 -2.25 -5.15 3.27
N PRO A 178 -2.50 -4.06 2.55
CA PRO A 178 -3.80 -3.41 2.57
C PRO A 178 -4.88 -4.33 1.98
N VAL A 179 -5.92 -4.63 2.77
CA VAL A 179 -7.12 -5.37 2.32
C VAL A 179 -8.31 -4.46 2.06
N ARG A 180 -8.26 -3.24 2.59
CA ARG A 180 -9.22 -2.19 2.28
C ARG A 180 -8.57 -0.83 2.44
N ILE A 181 -8.92 0.10 1.57
CA ILE A 181 -8.53 1.49 1.66
C ILE A 181 -9.75 2.39 1.53
N GLY A 182 -9.76 3.49 2.28
CA GLY A 182 -10.80 4.50 2.22
C GLY A 182 -10.76 5.31 0.92
N GLY A 183 -11.77 6.16 0.74
CA GLY A 183 -11.72 7.19 -0.29
C GLY A 183 -10.63 8.22 -0.02
N LEU A 184 -10.38 9.07 -1.01
CA LEU A 184 -9.52 10.22 -0.85
C LEU A 184 -10.28 11.34 -0.12
N SER A 185 -9.57 12.03 0.78
CA SER A 185 -10.01 13.30 1.36
C SER A 185 -10.01 14.41 0.32
N ASP A 186 -10.52 15.59 0.69
CA ASP A 186 -10.45 16.80 -0.13
C ASP A 186 -8.99 17.23 -0.44
N GLU A 187 -8.05 16.81 0.41
CA GLU A 187 -6.61 17.02 0.27
C GLU A 187 -5.94 15.95 -0.62
N GLY A 188 -6.70 14.94 -1.06
CA GLY A 188 -6.20 13.89 -1.94
C GLY A 188 -5.48 12.75 -1.22
N GLU A 189 -5.65 12.59 0.10
CA GLU A 189 -5.03 11.53 0.91
C GLU A 189 -6.04 10.44 1.27
N TYR A 190 -5.57 9.20 1.41
CA TYR A 190 -6.44 8.12 1.90
C TYR A 190 -6.82 8.32 3.36
N GLN A 191 -8.12 8.23 3.68
CA GLN A 191 -8.64 8.53 5.03
C GLN A 191 -8.43 7.40 6.05
N TYR A 192 -8.54 6.15 5.60
CA TYR A 192 -8.31 4.97 6.42
C TYR A 192 -7.76 3.82 5.59
N MET A 193 -7.14 2.86 6.25
CA MET A 193 -6.77 1.58 5.66
C MET A 193 -6.89 0.45 6.67
N ILE A 194 -7.15 -0.75 6.16
CA ILE A 194 -7.14 -1.99 6.94
C ILE A 194 -5.98 -2.81 6.42
N LEU A 195 -5.04 -3.12 7.31
CA LEU A 195 -3.91 -3.98 7.04
C LEU A 195 -4.16 -5.35 7.65
N SER A 196 -3.85 -6.40 6.91
CA SER A 196 -4.04 -7.78 7.34
C SER A 196 -3.07 -8.74 6.67
N THR A 197 -3.05 -9.97 7.17
CA THR A 197 -2.41 -11.14 6.56
C THR A 197 -3.42 -11.96 5.75
N PRO A 198 -2.97 -12.96 4.95
CA PRO A 198 -3.85 -13.89 4.24
C PRO A 198 -4.80 -14.66 5.16
N LEU A 199 -4.39 -14.89 6.41
CA LEU A 199 -5.18 -15.61 7.41
C LEU A 199 -6.16 -14.70 8.17
N LYS A 200 -6.28 -13.42 7.77
CA LYS A 200 -7.13 -12.41 8.44
C LYS A 200 -6.77 -12.16 9.91
N TYR A 201 -5.54 -12.50 10.29
CA TYR A 201 -5.01 -12.28 11.64
C TYR A 201 -3.47 -12.29 11.63
N PRO A 202 -2.80 -11.35 12.32
CA PRO A 202 -3.36 -10.14 12.94
C PRO A 202 -3.95 -9.14 11.91
N THR A 203 -4.81 -8.26 12.39
CA THR A 203 -5.42 -7.16 11.62
C THR A 203 -5.30 -5.85 12.39
N MET A 204 -5.03 -4.77 11.66
CA MET A 204 -4.97 -3.42 12.18
C MET A 204 -5.72 -2.45 11.26
N VAL A 205 -6.35 -1.44 11.86
CA VAL A 205 -7.02 -0.35 11.17
C VAL A 205 -6.29 0.93 11.48
N LEU A 206 -5.89 1.61 10.41
CA LEU A 206 -5.13 2.85 10.46
C LEU A 206 -5.99 3.98 9.88
N THR A 207 -5.95 5.15 10.50
CA THR A 207 -6.64 6.37 10.03
C THR A 207 -5.69 7.55 9.97
N ARG A 208 -6.04 8.57 9.19
CA ARG A 208 -5.38 9.88 9.28
C ARG A 208 -5.84 10.67 10.49
#